data_AF-A0A973LV10-F1
#
_entry.id   AF-A0A973LV10-F1
#
_cell.length_a   1.000
_cell.length_b   1.000
_cell.length_c   1.000
_cell.angle_alpha   90.00
_cell.angle_beta   90.00
_cell.angle_gamma   90.00
#
_symmetry.space_group_name_H-M   'P 1'
#
loop_
_entity.id
_entity.type
_entity.pdbx_description
1 polymer ?
#
loop_
_entity_poly.entity_id
_entity_poly.type
_entity_poly.pdbx_seq_one_letter_code
_entity_poly.pdbx_strand_id
1 'polypeptide(L)'
;MSLYERFEQAFMPNYGVPPVALARGEGTRVWGVDGKEYLDFIGGIAVSSLGHAHPALVEAVSKQVATLAHTSNLFLHEPEVLLAERLLGLLNAPAKVFFANSGTEANEAAYKLALKYGKREGRSYFVAAENGFHGRTIGALSLTGKKAIRDQFGPFPVDVRFVPYGDADALKDAVTGDCIAVFLEPTQGEA
;
A
#
# COMPACT_ATOMS: atom_id res chain seq x y z
N MET A 1 -2.18 -28.22 20.81
CA MET A 1 -2.73 -27.60 19.60
C MET A 1 -1.59 -27.22 18.68
N SER A 2 -1.68 -27.56 17.40
CA SER A 2 -0.75 -27.14 16.36
C SER A 2 -0.81 -25.61 16.16
N LEU A 3 0.18 -25.04 15.46
CA LEU A 3 0.15 -23.61 15.13
C LEU A 3 -1.03 -23.27 14.21
N TYR A 4 -1.42 -24.18 13.32
CA TYR A 4 -2.57 -24.02 12.42
C TYR A 4 -3.90 -23.99 13.20
N GLU A 5 -4.10 -24.91 14.13
CA GLU A 5 -5.31 -24.92 14.98
C GLU A 5 -5.44 -23.63 15.80
N ARG A 6 -4.32 -23.13 16.34
CA ARG A 6 -4.29 -21.87 17.07
C ARG A 6 -4.61 -20.67 16.17
N PHE A 7 -4.16 -20.69 14.91
CA PHE A 7 -4.47 -19.65 13.94
C PHE A 7 -5.97 -19.61 13.64
N GLU A 8 -6.55 -20.77 13.29
CA GLU A 8 -7.98 -20.87 12.96
C GLU A 8 -8.88 -20.46 14.13
N GLN A 9 -8.49 -20.75 15.37
CA GLN A 9 -9.25 -20.36 16.55
C GLN A 9 -9.16 -18.86 16.87
N ALA A 10 -8.05 -18.20 16.54
CA ALA A 10 -7.76 -16.85 17.00
C ALA A 10 -8.00 -15.76 15.95
N PHE A 11 -7.93 -16.08 14.65
CA PHE A 11 -7.95 -15.08 13.59
C PHE A 11 -9.31 -15.01 12.89
N MET A 12 -9.70 -13.79 12.50
CA MET A 12 -10.82 -13.58 11.59
C MET A 12 -10.52 -14.24 10.23
N PRO A 13 -11.50 -14.89 9.57
CA PRO A 13 -11.27 -15.58 8.29
C PRO A 13 -11.30 -14.59 7.11
N ASN A 14 -10.57 -13.48 7.20
CA ASN A 14 -10.40 -12.51 6.10
C ASN A 14 -9.31 -12.94 5.09
N TYR A 15 -8.58 -14.01 5.40
CA TYR A 15 -7.73 -14.78 4.51
C TYR A 15 -7.96 -16.28 4.79
N GLY A 16 -7.61 -17.13 3.81
CA GLY A 16 -7.52 -18.58 4.06
C GLY A 16 -6.37 -18.93 5.00
N VAL A 17 -6.39 -20.14 5.56
CA VAL A 17 -5.30 -20.65 6.40
C VAL A 17 -4.02 -20.74 5.55
N PRO A 18 -2.92 -20.07 5.94
CA PRO A 18 -1.67 -20.15 5.18
C PRO A 18 -1.16 -21.60 5.13
N PRO A 19 -0.66 -22.09 3.98
CA PRO A 19 -0.24 -23.49 3.86
C PRO A 19 1.09 -23.78 4.56
N VAL A 20 1.93 -22.75 4.78
CA VAL A 20 3.28 -22.90 5.34
C VAL A 20 3.43 -22.02 6.57
N ALA A 21 3.78 -22.63 7.71
CA ALA A 21 4.13 -21.94 8.94
C ALA A 21 5.64 -21.67 9.00
N LEU A 22 6.05 -20.41 8.92
CA LEU A 22 7.44 -19.97 8.93
C LEU A 22 7.93 -19.67 10.35
N ALA A 23 9.20 -19.99 10.64
CA ALA A 23 9.86 -19.79 11.92
C ALA A 23 10.97 -18.72 11.89
N ARG A 24 11.70 -18.62 10.77
CA ARG A 24 12.74 -17.60 10.58
C ARG A 24 13.00 -17.33 9.09
N GLY A 25 13.65 -16.21 8.78
CA GLY A 25 14.11 -15.86 7.44
C GLY A 25 15.49 -15.18 7.46
N GLU A 26 16.23 -15.34 6.38
CA GLU A 26 17.57 -14.79 6.18
C GLU A 26 17.82 -14.62 4.67
N GLY A 27 18.07 -13.37 4.24
CA GLY A 27 18.24 -13.06 2.82
C GLY A 27 17.01 -13.48 2.02
N THR A 28 17.20 -14.34 1.01
CA THR A 28 16.11 -14.85 0.16
C THR A 28 15.53 -16.17 0.66
N ARG A 29 15.95 -16.69 1.82
CA ARG A 29 15.53 -17.99 2.34
C ARG A 29 14.68 -17.84 3.59
N VAL A 30 13.74 -18.76 3.76
CA VAL A 30 12.90 -18.89 4.96
C VAL A 30 12.84 -20.34 5.40
N TRP A 31 12.65 -20.57 6.69
CA TRP A 31 12.57 -21.91 7.28
C TRP A 31 11.23 -22.09 7.98
N GLY A 32 10.58 -23.22 7.74
CA GLY A 32 9.35 -23.63 8.39
C GLY A 32 9.57 -24.03 9.85
N VAL A 33 8.48 -24.10 10.62
CA VAL A 33 8.48 -24.63 12.01
C VAL A 33 8.88 -26.11 12.09
N ASP A 34 8.80 -26.82 10.97
CA ASP A 34 9.27 -28.20 10.76
C ASP A 34 10.77 -28.28 10.39
N GLY A 35 11.45 -27.14 10.28
CA GLY A 35 12.84 -27.03 9.87
C GLY A 35 13.08 -27.04 8.36
N LYS A 36 12.02 -27.21 7.53
CA LYS A 36 12.16 -27.24 6.08
C LYS A 36 12.52 -25.86 5.55
N GLU A 37 13.49 -25.82 4.65
CA GLU A 37 13.94 -24.59 4.01
C GLU A 37 13.21 -24.32 2.70
N TYR A 38 12.93 -23.05 2.44
CA TYR A 38 12.30 -22.55 1.23
C TYR A 38 13.07 -21.36 0.68
N LEU A 39 13.10 -21.24 -0.65
CA LEU A 39 13.48 -20.01 -1.33
C LEU A 39 12.23 -19.13 -1.47
N ASP A 40 12.30 -17.89 -0.98
CA ASP A 40 11.17 -16.97 -1.00
C ASP A 40 11.14 -16.15 -2.30
N PHE A 41 10.19 -16.50 -3.17
CA PHE A 41 9.89 -15.77 -4.41
C PHE A 41 8.69 -14.82 -4.28
N ILE A 42 8.08 -14.74 -3.11
CA ILE A 42 6.94 -13.85 -2.84
C ILE A 42 7.45 -12.55 -2.21
N GLY A 43 8.43 -12.64 -1.30
CA GLY A 43 9.01 -11.49 -0.62
C GLY A 43 7.98 -10.69 0.17
N GLY A 44 6.93 -11.35 0.68
CA GLY A 44 5.81 -10.67 1.32
C GLY A 44 5.03 -9.76 0.38
N ILE A 45 4.87 -10.14 -0.89
CA ILE A 45 4.29 -9.32 -1.97
C ILE A 45 5.19 -8.09 -2.21
N ALA A 46 6.44 -8.38 -2.59
CA ALA A 46 7.50 -7.41 -2.88
C ALA A 46 7.92 -6.47 -1.71
N VAL A 47 7.46 -6.71 -0.47
CA VAL A 47 7.84 -5.93 0.72
C VAL A 47 9.29 -6.17 1.12
N SER A 48 9.72 -7.43 1.25
CA SER A 48 11.06 -7.83 1.67
C SER A 48 12.08 -7.72 0.53
N SER A 49 12.14 -6.57 -0.13
CA SER A 49 13.00 -6.30 -1.30
C SER A 49 14.51 -6.39 -1.00
N LEU A 50 14.92 -6.18 0.26
CA LEU A 50 16.31 -6.36 0.73
C LEU A 50 16.55 -7.76 1.34
N GLY A 51 15.57 -8.65 1.26
CA GLY A 51 15.59 -9.94 1.94
C GLY A 51 15.23 -9.87 3.43
N HIS A 52 15.02 -11.05 4.02
CA HIS A 52 14.69 -11.22 5.43
C HIS A 52 15.89 -10.94 6.33
N ALA A 53 15.65 -10.30 7.46
CA ALA A 53 16.64 -10.02 8.50
C ALA A 53 17.94 -9.35 7.99
N HIS A 54 17.83 -8.46 6.99
CA HIS A 54 19.00 -7.77 6.44
C HIS A 54 19.76 -7.01 7.55
N PRO A 55 21.06 -7.28 7.79
CA PRO A 55 21.78 -6.78 8.96
C PRO A 55 21.71 -5.26 9.14
N ALA A 56 21.84 -4.50 8.05
CA ALA A 56 21.74 -3.03 8.11
C ALA A 56 20.35 -2.52 8.53
N LEU A 57 19.26 -3.23 8.17
CA LEU A 57 17.91 -2.87 8.62
C LEU A 57 17.73 -3.18 10.11
N VAL A 58 18.19 -4.36 10.54
CA VAL A 58 18.12 -4.78 11.95
C VAL A 58 18.86 -3.77 12.82
N GLU A 59 20.10 -3.42 12.46
CA GLU A 59 20.89 -2.43 13.20
C GLU A 59 20.20 -1.05 13.26
N ALA A 60 19.77 -0.52 12.10
CA ALA A 60 19.16 0.79 12.02
C ALA A 60 17.87 0.90 12.86
N VAL A 61 16.99 -0.09 12.77
CA VAL A 61 15.73 -0.13 13.54
C VAL A 61 16.02 -0.30 15.03
N SER A 62 16.85 -1.26 15.42
CA SER A 62 17.16 -1.50 16.84
C SER A 62 17.79 -0.28 17.50
N LYS A 63 18.74 0.38 16.82
CA LYS A 63 19.37 1.60 17.31
C LYS A 63 18.37 2.74 17.48
N GLN A 64 17.53 2.97 16.48
CA GLN A 64 16.57 4.08 16.52
C GLN A 64 15.49 3.83 17.58
N VAL A 65 14.95 2.62 17.69
CA VAL A 65 13.93 2.30 18.71
C VAL A 65 14.48 2.43 20.13
N ALA A 66 15.73 2.03 20.36
CA ALA A 66 16.40 2.22 21.66
C ALA A 66 16.67 3.70 21.98
N THR A 67 16.70 4.57 20.98
CA THR A 67 16.94 6.02 21.12
C THR A 67 15.64 6.80 21.26
N LEU A 68 14.75 6.67 20.28
CA LEU A 68 13.49 7.38 20.16
C LEU A 68 12.57 6.67 19.16
N ALA A 69 11.51 6.02 19.66
CA ALA A 69 10.60 5.23 18.83
C ALA A 69 9.41 6.02 18.25
N HIS A 70 8.84 6.97 19.01
CA HIS A 70 7.67 7.72 18.58
C HIS A 70 7.51 9.04 19.35
N THR A 71 7.22 10.12 18.64
CA THR A 71 7.01 11.45 19.24
C THR A 71 5.73 12.13 18.79
N SER A 72 4.83 11.49 18.04
CA SER A 72 3.76 12.16 17.28
C SER A 72 4.30 13.22 16.30
N ASN A 73 3.41 13.87 15.56
CA ASN A 73 3.77 14.98 14.66
C ASN A 73 3.96 16.33 15.40
N LEU A 74 3.93 16.34 16.74
CA LEU A 74 4.09 17.55 17.54
C LEU A 74 5.56 17.91 17.82
N PHE A 75 6.47 16.96 17.64
CA PHE A 75 7.90 17.17 17.87
C PHE A 75 8.70 16.71 16.65
N LEU A 76 9.72 17.49 16.30
CA LEU A 76 10.64 17.25 15.19
C LEU A 76 11.75 16.30 15.61
N HIS A 77 12.18 15.42 14.71
CA HIS A 77 13.43 14.67 14.87
C HIS A 77 14.23 14.59 13.57
N GLU A 78 15.56 14.51 13.66
CA GLU A 78 16.43 14.54 12.48
C GLU A 78 16.18 13.38 11.47
N PRO A 79 15.91 12.13 11.89
CA PRO A 79 15.71 11.03 10.94
C PRO A 79 14.56 11.21 9.93
N GLU A 80 13.44 11.84 10.32
CA GLU A 80 12.33 12.08 9.37
C GLU A 80 12.71 13.14 8.33
N VAL A 81 13.49 14.15 8.71
CA VAL A 81 13.98 15.21 7.81
C VAL A 81 14.95 14.61 6.80
N LEU A 82 15.92 13.82 7.26
CA LEU A 82 16.90 13.17 6.38
C LEU A 82 16.23 12.25 5.35
N LEU A 83 15.21 11.48 5.76
CA LEU A 83 14.45 10.65 4.82
C LEU A 83 13.67 11.50 3.82
N ALA A 84 13.02 12.58 4.27
CA ALA A 84 12.25 13.46 3.39
C ALA A 84 13.16 14.14 2.35
N GLU A 85 14.32 14.66 2.76
CA GLU A 85 15.31 15.26 1.86
C GLU A 85 15.82 14.25 0.82
N ARG A 86 16.12 13.03 1.24
CA ARG A 86 16.55 11.96 0.33
C ARG A 86 15.47 11.64 -0.71
N LEU A 87 14.21 11.53 -0.31
CA LEU A 87 13.09 11.26 -1.22
C LEU A 87 12.90 12.40 -2.22
N LEU A 88 12.98 13.66 -1.75
CA LEU A 88 12.89 14.84 -2.63
C LEU A 88 14.05 14.90 -3.63
N GLY A 89 15.27 14.55 -3.19
CA GLY A 89 16.44 14.45 -4.06
C GLY A 89 16.29 13.37 -5.15
N LEU A 90 15.69 12.22 -4.82
CA LEU A 90 15.41 11.15 -5.79
C LEU A 90 14.30 11.52 -6.78
N LEU A 91 13.26 12.22 -6.32
CA LEU A 91 12.16 12.66 -7.18
C LEU A 91 12.59 13.74 -8.18
N ASN A 92 13.51 14.62 -7.78
CA ASN A 92 14.04 15.70 -8.61
C ASN A 92 12.95 16.62 -9.20
N ALA A 93 11.92 16.93 -8.40
CA ALA A 93 10.84 17.85 -8.75
C ALA A 93 10.29 18.58 -7.51
N PRO A 94 9.64 19.76 -7.65
CA PRO A 94 9.03 20.46 -6.54
C PRO A 94 7.94 19.63 -5.86
N ALA A 95 8.18 19.21 -4.62
CA ALA A 95 7.23 18.38 -3.87
C ALA A 95 7.38 18.58 -2.35
N LYS A 96 6.46 17.97 -1.61
CA LYS A 96 6.52 17.79 -0.15
C LYS A 96 6.21 16.33 0.18
N VAL A 97 6.79 15.83 1.26
CA VAL A 97 6.63 14.44 1.70
C VAL A 97 5.57 14.36 2.78
N PHE A 98 4.69 13.36 2.68
CA PHE A 98 3.80 12.93 3.74
C PHE A 98 4.13 11.48 4.07
N PHE A 99 4.50 11.20 5.32
CA PHE A 99 4.75 9.84 5.79
C PHE A 99 3.46 9.20 6.29
N ALA A 100 3.25 7.95 5.91
CA ALA A 100 2.14 7.10 6.31
C ALA A 100 2.67 5.72 6.70
N ASN A 101 1.82 4.88 7.30
CA ASN A 101 2.24 3.56 7.79
C ASN A 101 1.96 2.46 6.78
N SER A 102 1.11 2.72 5.79
CA SER A 102 0.69 1.73 4.78
C SER A 102 0.41 2.37 3.43
N GLY A 103 0.38 1.55 2.38
CA GLY A 103 -0.02 1.99 1.04
C GLY A 103 -1.46 2.52 0.98
N THR A 104 -2.39 1.93 1.74
CA THR A 104 -3.78 2.42 1.79
C THR A 104 -3.87 3.82 2.39
N GLU A 105 -3.09 4.13 3.44
CA GLU A 105 -3.06 5.47 4.04
C GLU A 105 -2.40 6.50 3.12
N ALA A 106 -1.35 6.11 2.39
CA ALA A 106 -0.75 6.96 1.37
C ALA A 106 -1.77 7.29 0.26
N ASN A 107 -2.53 6.29 -0.21
CA ASN A 107 -3.58 6.48 -1.21
C ASN A 107 -4.76 7.31 -0.66
N GLU A 108 -5.15 7.16 0.61
CA GLU A 108 -6.15 8.03 1.25
C GLU A 108 -5.68 9.49 1.32
N ALA A 109 -4.40 9.72 1.63
CA ALA A 109 -3.84 11.07 1.63
C ALA A 109 -3.87 11.69 0.22
N ALA A 110 -3.46 10.94 -0.79
CA ALA A 110 -3.54 11.36 -2.20
C ALA A 110 -4.99 11.61 -2.64
N TYR A 111 -5.91 10.71 -2.30
CA TYR A 111 -7.33 10.82 -2.57
C TYR A 111 -7.93 12.09 -1.96
N LYS A 112 -7.64 12.36 -0.67
CA LYS A 112 -8.13 13.56 0.03
C LYS A 112 -7.56 14.85 -0.55
N LEU A 113 -6.28 14.85 -0.94
CA LEU A 113 -5.64 16.00 -1.56
C LEU A 113 -6.28 16.32 -2.91
N ALA A 114 -6.43 15.30 -3.76
CA ALA A 114 -7.08 15.40 -5.06
C ALA A 114 -8.55 15.84 -4.90
N LEU A 115 -9.29 15.22 -3.99
CA LEU A 115 -10.69 15.56 -3.72
C LEU A 115 -10.85 17.01 -3.26
N LYS A 116 -10.00 17.48 -2.34
CA LYS A 116 -10.03 18.87 -1.85
C LYS A 116 -9.81 19.87 -2.99
N TYR A 117 -8.85 19.58 -3.87
CA TYR A 117 -8.58 20.42 -5.04
C TYR A 117 -9.73 20.35 -6.04
N GLY A 118 -10.14 19.14 -6.44
CA GLY A 118 -11.22 18.94 -7.42
C GLY A 118 -12.54 19.59 -7.00
N LYS A 119 -12.93 19.48 -5.72
CA LYS A 119 -14.13 20.15 -5.21
C LYS A 119 -14.08 21.68 -5.35
N ARG A 120 -12.91 22.29 -5.16
CA ARG A 120 -12.73 23.73 -5.35
C ARG A 120 -12.89 24.13 -6.81
N GLU A 121 -12.49 23.26 -7.73
CA GLU A 121 -12.60 23.47 -9.18
C GLU A 121 -13.94 22.97 -9.77
N GLY A 122 -14.90 22.54 -8.94
CA GLY A 122 -16.21 22.05 -9.41
C GLY A 122 -16.21 20.65 -10.04
N ARG A 123 -15.15 19.87 -9.85
CA ARG A 123 -14.97 18.51 -10.39
C ARG A 123 -15.62 17.45 -9.52
N SER A 124 -16.04 16.33 -10.12
CA SER A 124 -17.05 15.45 -9.51
C SER A 124 -16.69 13.95 -9.43
N TYR A 125 -15.76 13.44 -10.25
CA TYR A 125 -15.44 12.01 -10.27
C TYR A 125 -13.94 11.73 -10.39
N PHE A 126 -13.52 10.53 -9.99
CA PHE A 126 -12.18 9.99 -10.25
C PHE A 126 -12.21 9.02 -11.43
N VAL A 127 -11.04 8.79 -12.04
CA VAL A 127 -10.84 7.69 -13.00
C VAL A 127 -9.83 6.72 -12.42
N ALA A 128 -10.10 5.42 -12.52
CA ALA A 128 -9.18 4.34 -12.13
C ALA A 128 -9.24 3.19 -13.14
N ALA A 129 -8.31 2.24 -13.06
CA ALA A 129 -8.33 1.06 -13.94
C ALA A 129 -9.13 -0.10 -13.33
N GLU A 130 -9.83 -0.84 -14.17
CA GLU A 130 -10.36 -2.17 -13.84
C GLU A 130 -9.24 -3.08 -13.33
N ASN A 131 -9.56 -3.98 -12.39
CA ASN A 131 -8.61 -4.88 -11.72
C ASN A 131 -7.53 -4.22 -10.84
N GLY A 132 -7.44 -2.89 -10.80
CA GLY A 132 -6.47 -2.19 -9.96
C GLY A 132 -6.73 -2.39 -8.46
N PHE A 133 -5.68 -2.30 -7.65
CA PHE A 133 -5.74 -2.45 -6.19
C PHE A 133 -5.08 -1.26 -5.48
N HIS A 134 -5.88 -0.45 -4.78
CA HIS A 134 -5.39 0.75 -4.11
C HIS A 134 -5.53 0.71 -2.59
N GLY A 135 -6.14 -0.33 -2.04
CA GLY A 135 -6.23 -0.55 -0.60
C GLY A 135 -7.62 -0.98 -0.15
N ARG A 136 -7.81 -1.07 1.17
CA ARG A 136 -9.02 -1.62 1.79
C ARG A 136 -9.78 -0.65 2.69
N THR A 137 -9.27 0.57 2.89
CA THR A 137 -10.05 1.66 3.54
C THR A 137 -11.14 2.16 2.57
N ILE A 138 -12.24 2.73 3.06
CA ILE A 138 -13.39 3.07 2.20
C ILE A 138 -13.02 3.98 1.02
N GLY A 139 -12.13 4.97 1.19
CA GLY A 139 -11.67 5.82 0.08
C GLY A 139 -10.81 5.05 -0.90
N ALA A 140 -9.77 4.37 -0.42
CA ALA A 140 -8.89 3.55 -1.26
C ALA A 140 -9.61 2.39 -1.98
N LEU A 141 -10.59 1.78 -1.31
CA LEU A 141 -11.44 0.72 -1.83
C LEU A 141 -12.38 1.26 -2.92
N SER A 142 -12.85 2.50 -2.80
CA SER A 142 -13.66 3.14 -3.85
C SER A 142 -12.89 3.26 -5.18
N LEU A 143 -11.57 3.41 -5.12
CA LEU A 143 -10.68 3.44 -6.27
C LEU A 143 -10.29 2.04 -6.79
N THR A 144 -10.55 0.97 -6.03
CA THR A 144 -10.08 -0.38 -6.35
C THR A 144 -10.98 -1.04 -7.41
N GLY A 145 -10.40 -1.34 -8.58
CA GLY A 145 -11.11 -1.86 -9.77
C GLY A 145 -11.59 -3.31 -9.67
N LYS A 146 -11.43 -3.97 -8.52
CA LYS A 146 -11.86 -5.35 -8.28
C LYS A 146 -13.29 -5.39 -7.75
N LYS A 147 -14.25 -5.54 -8.67
CA LYS A 147 -15.69 -5.56 -8.37
C LYS A 147 -16.08 -6.51 -7.22
N ALA A 148 -15.51 -7.72 -7.19
CA ALA A 148 -15.83 -8.75 -6.21
C ALA A 148 -15.55 -8.33 -4.75
N ILE A 149 -14.51 -7.50 -4.53
CA ILE A 149 -14.16 -6.99 -3.20
C ILE A 149 -14.71 -5.58 -2.94
N ARG A 150 -14.93 -4.77 -3.98
CA ARG A 150 -15.40 -3.37 -3.83
C ARG A 150 -16.91 -3.28 -3.61
N ASP A 151 -17.72 -3.98 -4.41
CA ASP A 151 -19.16 -3.70 -4.51
C ASP A 151 -19.96 -3.97 -3.22
N GLN A 152 -19.43 -4.82 -2.34
CA GLN A 152 -20.09 -5.18 -1.08
C GLN A 152 -20.12 -4.04 -0.05
N PHE A 153 -19.33 -2.97 -0.26
CA PHE A 153 -19.13 -1.89 0.72
C PHE A 153 -19.65 -0.53 0.27
N GLY A 154 -20.29 -0.46 -0.90
CA GLY A 154 -20.93 0.76 -1.38
C GLY A 154 -22.20 1.14 -0.59
N PRO A 155 -22.74 2.35 -0.79
CA PRO A 155 -22.30 3.38 -1.74
C PRO A 155 -21.03 4.12 -1.28
N PHE A 156 -20.24 4.60 -2.26
CA PHE A 156 -19.02 5.36 -2.01
C PHE A 156 -19.26 6.88 -2.07
N PRO A 157 -18.44 7.71 -1.39
CA PRO A 157 -18.69 9.14 -1.25
C PRO A 157 -18.42 9.96 -2.53
N VAL A 158 -17.68 9.40 -3.50
CA VAL A 158 -17.36 10.05 -4.78
C VAL A 158 -17.43 9.00 -5.88
N ASP A 159 -17.92 9.41 -7.05
CA ASP A 159 -17.98 8.54 -8.22
C ASP A 159 -16.58 8.19 -8.74
N VAL A 160 -16.41 6.95 -9.19
CA VAL A 160 -15.17 6.45 -9.78
C VAL A 160 -15.50 5.72 -11.08
N ARG A 161 -14.98 6.24 -12.18
CA ARG A 161 -15.10 5.65 -13.50
C ARG A 161 -13.95 4.69 -13.73
N PHE A 162 -14.27 3.43 -13.99
CA PHE A 162 -13.28 2.40 -14.27
C PHE A 162 -13.08 2.27 -15.79
N VAL A 163 -11.83 2.27 -16.22
CA VAL A 163 -11.42 2.03 -17.62
C VAL A 163 -10.64 0.71 -17.74
N PRO A 164 -10.70 0.01 -18.88
CA PRO A 164 -9.86 -1.16 -19.10
C PRO A 164 -8.38 -0.83 -18.95
N TYR A 165 -7.63 -1.67 -18.22
CA TYR A 165 -6.21 -1.45 -18.02
C TYR A 165 -5.43 -1.55 -19.34
N GLY A 166 -4.60 -0.54 -19.62
CA GLY A 166 -3.82 -0.46 -20.87
C GLY A 166 -4.56 0.14 -22.07
N ASP A 167 -5.84 0.50 -21.93
CA ASP A 167 -6.61 1.18 -22.98
C ASP A 167 -6.45 2.71 -22.88
N ALA A 168 -5.54 3.25 -23.69
CA ALA A 168 -5.24 4.68 -23.71
C ALA A 168 -6.39 5.52 -24.27
N ASP A 169 -7.18 4.99 -25.20
CA ASP A 169 -8.30 5.70 -25.80
C ASP A 169 -9.46 5.78 -24.80
N ALA A 170 -9.79 4.68 -24.12
CA ALA A 170 -10.78 4.68 -23.04
C ALA A 170 -10.39 5.63 -21.89
N LEU A 171 -9.10 5.66 -21.52
CA LEU A 171 -8.60 6.61 -20.52
C LEU A 171 -8.78 8.06 -20.98
N LYS A 172 -8.44 8.36 -22.23
CA LYS A 172 -8.59 9.71 -22.80
C LYS A 172 -10.04 10.16 -22.83
N ASP A 173 -10.96 9.28 -23.20
CA ASP A 173 -12.40 9.58 -23.25
C ASP A 173 -13.00 9.76 -21.84
N ALA A 174 -12.50 9.02 -20.85
CA ALA A 174 -12.96 9.10 -19.47
C ALA A 174 -12.51 10.38 -18.74
N VAL A 175 -11.41 11.02 -19.16
CA VAL A 175 -10.82 12.18 -18.49
C VAL A 175 -11.33 13.48 -19.11
N THR A 176 -12.43 14.01 -18.57
CA THR A 176 -13.00 15.32 -18.96
C THR A 176 -12.60 16.43 -17.99
N GLY A 177 -13.07 17.67 -18.24
CA GLY A 177 -12.87 18.81 -17.33
C GLY A 177 -13.42 18.60 -15.91
N ASP A 178 -14.35 17.66 -15.74
CA ASP A 178 -14.99 17.29 -14.47
C ASP A 178 -14.21 16.21 -13.69
N CYS A 179 -13.14 15.64 -14.27
CA CYS A 179 -12.33 14.61 -13.64
C CYS A 179 -11.40 15.20 -12.57
N ILE A 180 -11.56 14.75 -11.32
CA ILE A 180 -10.76 15.15 -10.17
C ILE A 180 -9.31 14.70 -10.35
N ALA A 181 -9.09 13.40 -10.54
CA ALA A 181 -7.77 12.81 -10.74
C ALA A 181 -7.88 11.40 -11.35
N VAL A 182 -6.76 10.94 -11.91
CA VAL A 182 -6.56 9.59 -12.43
C VAL A 182 -5.69 8.80 -11.44
N PHE A 183 -6.14 7.63 -11.01
CA PHE A 183 -5.39 6.70 -10.15
C PHE A 183 -5.06 5.43 -10.94
N LEU A 184 -3.77 5.23 -11.22
CA LEU A 184 -3.28 4.09 -12.02
C LEU A 184 -2.01 3.50 -11.43
N GLU A 185 -1.85 2.19 -11.61
CA GLU A 185 -0.62 1.46 -11.34
C GLU A 185 0.22 1.38 -12.62
N PRO A 186 1.54 1.67 -12.58
CA PRO A 186 2.42 1.47 -13.74
C PRO A 186 2.43 0.02 -14.23
N THR A 187 2.21 -0.93 -13.33
CA THR A 187 1.97 -2.35 -13.61
C THR A 187 1.03 -2.87 -12.53
N GLN A 188 -0.09 -3.49 -12.91
CA GLN A 188 -1.01 -4.08 -11.93
C GLN A 188 -0.37 -5.32 -11.29
N GLY A 189 -0.18 -5.27 -9.97
CA GLY A 189 0.53 -6.32 -9.23
C GLY A 189 -0.38 -7.41 -8.66
N GLU A 190 -1.60 -7.04 -8.25
CA GLU A 190 -2.54 -7.96 -7.64
C GLU A 190 -3.40 -8.63 -8.72
N ALA A 191 -3.32 -9.96 -8.86
CA ALA A 191 -4.22 -10.75 -9.72
C ALA A 191 -5.62 -10.87 -9.11
#